data_AF-A0A5R9PB57-F1
#
_entry.id   AF-A0A5R9PB57-F1
#
_cell.length_a   1.000
_cell.length_b   1.000
_cell.length_c   1.000
_cell.angle_alpha   90.00
_cell.angle_beta   90.00
_cell.angle_gamma   90.00
#
_symmetry.space_group_name_H-M   'P 1'
#
loop_
_entity.id
_entity.type
_entity.pdbx_description
1 polymer ?
#
loop_
_entity_poly.entity_id
_entity_poly.type
_entity_poly.pdbx_seq_one_letter_code
_entity_poly.pdbx_strand_id
1 'polypeptide(L)'
;MAKKGATQRWHFAHHHGGGDEHCYETAVHKMAKQVLLAAGQIQLPSWKRIAACPDLDHQMHQEALKRPARLWEYTQAKEEVWMVGMRPDVVLEDNQPTTVPLLVEVKVSNAVGHDKAALVRKRGWAMIEIDLSQLDADAVLDDAFERTVLREAPRFWIHSPTAERKFEQVLANLEQQVANRNARILAERAERDAARRSCEAKLDADSQRRERFRQKLRAPHLSDLEALVELSSPSAAREQLLRLSARDAPAISLARRRYLDNAPLPPFLAQLPTGWQLIDAHPHLWQLTLWGQFVRGQPVGTRIQTGKWVPHLGRMFGFNVPLKRLFDAQQRDWQQARAKGYPRRYPYSASFFEDWENELIPSPFDLVGDLADQLWAASLVELQEMGVYEVIATEPDLTAFMPNRPVRTTEQSPALPPPPEILSERHERIVAEQVVKHEGLAEPYLVCVICDTPLSLGNRCGCGTSLKPRVVQPTSPSS
;
A
#
# COMPACT_ATOMS: atom_id res chain seq x y z
N MET A 1 -30.38 95.72 47.51
CA MET A 1 -29.78 94.60 48.26
C MET A 1 -30.25 93.30 47.63
N ALA A 2 -29.32 92.36 47.45
CA ALA A 2 -29.43 91.15 46.65
C ALA A 2 -29.76 89.90 47.51
N LYS A 3 -30.20 88.82 46.85
CA LYS A 3 -29.42 87.57 46.82
C LYS A 3 -29.71 86.82 45.52
N LYS A 4 -28.71 86.83 44.64
CA LYS A 4 -28.60 86.05 43.39
C LYS A 4 -28.03 84.68 43.78
N GLY A 5 -28.79 83.62 43.63
CA GLY A 5 -28.31 82.23 43.75
C GLY A 5 -27.64 81.78 42.44
N ALA A 6 -26.53 81.06 42.53
CA ALA A 6 -25.55 80.84 41.47
C ALA A 6 -25.69 79.52 40.69
N THR A 7 -26.91 79.08 40.39
CA THR A 7 -27.10 77.83 39.61
C THR A 7 -28.43 77.88 38.89
N GLN A 8 -28.42 78.28 37.62
CA GLN A 8 -29.60 78.21 36.77
C GLN A 8 -29.61 76.82 36.10
N ARG A 9 -30.08 75.81 36.84
CA ARG A 9 -30.37 74.49 36.27
C ARG A 9 -31.79 74.50 35.71
N TRP A 10 -31.92 74.12 34.45
CA TRP A 10 -33.20 74.06 33.76
C TRP A 10 -33.93 72.79 34.17
N HIS A 11 -34.90 72.90 35.06
CA HIS A 11 -35.90 71.85 35.26
C HIS A 11 -37.06 72.13 34.30
N PHE A 12 -37.34 71.21 33.36
CA PHE A 12 -38.59 71.27 32.61
C PHE A 12 -39.73 70.82 33.53
N ALA A 13 -40.68 71.72 33.78
CA ALA A 13 -41.97 71.38 34.37
C ALA A 13 -42.92 70.98 33.24
N HIS A 14 -43.36 69.72 33.20
CA HIS A 14 -44.45 69.31 32.30
C HIS A 14 -45.78 69.33 33.04
N HIS A 15 -46.69 70.16 32.53
CA HIS A 15 -48.12 70.01 32.75
C HIS A 15 -48.55 68.68 32.11
N HIS A 16 -49.13 67.76 32.89
CA HIS A 16 -49.66 66.51 32.36
C HIS A 16 -50.78 66.80 31.34
N GLY A 17 -50.50 66.59 30.07
CA GLY A 17 -51.41 66.68 28.93
C GLY A 17 -50.72 66.08 27.71
N GLY A 18 -51.37 65.11 27.06
CA GLY A 18 -50.77 64.16 26.10
C GLY A 18 -49.76 64.76 25.14
N GLY A 19 -48.52 64.32 25.24
CA GLY A 19 -47.44 64.61 24.30
C GLY A 19 -47.12 63.35 23.49
N ASP A 20 -47.13 63.48 22.17
CA ASP A 20 -46.85 62.41 21.21
C ASP A 20 -45.46 61.78 21.46
N GLU A 21 -45.31 60.47 21.19
CA GLU A 21 -44.03 59.73 21.32
C GLU A 21 -42.86 60.43 20.60
N HIS A 22 -43.14 61.14 19.49
CA HIS A 22 -42.17 61.93 18.74
C HIS A 22 -41.57 63.11 19.55
N CYS A 23 -42.32 63.69 20.49
CA CYS A 23 -41.83 64.75 21.36
C CYS A 23 -40.83 64.21 22.39
N TYR A 24 -41.07 63.01 22.92
CA TYR A 24 -40.15 62.34 23.86
C TYR A 24 -38.83 61.99 23.19
N GLU A 25 -38.87 61.34 22.02
CA GLU A 25 -37.66 60.96 21.29
C GLU A 25 -36.78 62.17 20.96
N THR A 26 -37.39 63.25 20.48
CA THR A 26 -36.71 64.50 20.17
C THR A 26 -36.09 65.13 21.42
N ALA A 27 -36.76 65.04 22.57
CA ALA A 27 -36.25 65.59 23.83
C ALA A 27 -35.04 64.78 24.34
N VAL A 28 -35.15 63.46 24.40
CA VAL A 28 -34.05 62.56 24.83
C VAL A 28 -32.83 62.72 23.93
N HIS A 29 -33.03 62.79 22.61
CA HIS A 29 -31.96 63.00 21.63
C HIS A 29 -31.22 64.32 21.87
N LYS A 30 -31.96 65.42 22.07
CA LYS A 30 -31.38 66.73 22.39
C LYS A 30 -30.65 66.74 23.73
N MET A 31 -31.23 66.12 24.77
CA MET A 31 -30.59 66.03 26.08
C MET A 31 -29.28 65.25 26.01
N ALA A 32 -29.24 64.12 25.31
CA ALA A 32 -28.02 63.35 25.12
C ALA A 32 -26.92 64.15 24.40
N LYS A 33 -27.29 64.91 23.36
CA LYS A 33 -26.36 65.84 22.69
C LYS A 33 -25.78 66.86 23.67
N GLN A 34 -26.61 67.49 24.51
CA GLN A 34 -26.13 68.48 25.50
C GLN A 34 -25.18 67.86 26.53
N VAL A 35 -25.46 66.65 27.00
CA VAL A 35 -24.54 65.88 27.87
C VAL A 35 -23.19 65.67 27.18
N LEU A 36 -23.20 65.23 25.93
CA LEU A 36 -21.99 65.04 25.13
C LEU A 36 -21.24 66.34 24.82
N LEU A 37 -21.92 67.49 24.76
CA LEU A 37 -21.27 68.78 24.57
C LEU A 37 -20.57 69.26 25.86
N ALA A 38 -21.15 68.95 27.03
CA ALA A 38 -20.69 69.48 28.31
C ALA A 38 -19.60 68.63 29.01
N ALA A 39 -19.60 67.31 28.82
CA ALA A 39 -18.86 66.39 29.69
C ALA A 39 -17.33 66.37 29.54
N GLY A 40 -16.80 66.65 28.34
CA GLY A 40 -15.36 66.54 28.03
C GLY A 40 -14.80 65.11 27.96
N GLN A 41 -15.64 64.09 28.18
CA GLN A 41 -15.23 62.68 28.19
C GLN A 41 -16.35 61.76 27.70
N ILE A 42 -16.00 60.59 27.15
CA ILE A 42 -16.94 59.56 26.72
C ILE A 42 -16.31 58.16 26.82
N GLN A 43 -17.08 57.15 27.23
CA GLN A 43 -16.62 55.76 27.18
C GLN A 43 -16.73 55.22 25.74
N LEU A 44 -15.61 54.78 25.17
CA LEU A 44 -15.57 54.10 23.87
C LEU A 44 -15.95 52.62 24.00
N PRO A 45 -16.64 52.03 23.00
CA PRO A 45 -16.91 50.60 22.97
C PRO A 45 -15.64 49.76 22.88
N SER A 46 -15.72 48.50 23.30
CA SER A 46 -14.72 47.51 22.93
C SER A 46 -14.79 47.17 21.43
N TRP A 47 -13.66 46.77 20.85
CA TRP A 47 -13.58 46.29 19.46
C TRP A 47 -12.89 44.92 19.44
N LYS A 48 -13.41 43.97 18.65
CA LYS A 48 -12.86 42.60 18.54
C LYS A 48 -13.01 42.07 17.12
N ARG A 49 -11.94 41.51 16.55
CA ARG A 49 -11.96 40.68 15.32
C ARG A 49 -10.92 39.56 15.41
N ILE A 50 -11.07 38.54 14.57
CA ILE A 50 -10.12 37.43 14.43
C ILE A 50 -9.61 37.43 12.99
N ALA A 51 -8.30 37.50 12.81
CA ALA A 51 -7.65 37.23 11.53
C ALA A 51 -7.47 35.72 11.42
N ALA A 52 -7.81 35.12 10.28
CA ALA A 52 -7.73 33.69 10.08
C ALA A 52 -7.29 33.37 8.65
N CYS A 53 -6.34 32.45 8.49
CA CYS A 53 -5.83 32.02 7.20
C CYS A 53 -5.43 30.53 7.27
N PRO A 54 -5.98 29.64 6.42
CA PRO A 54 -5.58 28.25 6.36
C PRO A 54 -4.30 28.05 5.53
N ASP A 55 -3.47 27.08 5.91
CA ASP A 55 -2.33 26.62 5.10
C ASP A 55 -2.68 25.45 4.15
N LEU A 56 -1.70 25.00 3.37
CA LEU A 56 -1.84 23.87 2.41
C LEU A 56 -2.04 22.49 3.07
N ASP A 57 -1.87 22.40 4.38
CA ASP A 57 -2.19 21.21 5.17
C ASP A 57 -3.57 21.36 5.87
N HIS A 58 -4.33 22.39 5.52
CA HIS A 58 -5.62 22.75 6.13
C HIS A 58 -5.52 23.12 7.62
N GLN A 59 -4.32 23.44 8.12
CA GLN A 59 -4.15 23.97 9.47
C GLN A 59 -4.56 25.45 9.47
N MET A 60 -5.46 25.80 10.38
CA MET A 60 -5.97 27.17 10.51
C MET A 60 -5.03 28.00 11.40
N HIS A 61 -4.47 29.07 10.86
CA HIS A 61 -3.68 30.04 11.60
C HIS A 61 -4.58 31.21 11.98
N GLN A 62 -4.62 31.59 13.26
CA GLN A 62 -5.53 32.64 13.74
C GLN A 62 -4.86 33.58 14.75
N GLU A 63 -5.23 34.86 14.68
CA GLU A 63 -4.84 35.87 15.67
C GLU A 63 -6.07 36.70 16.08
N ALA A 64 -6.38 36.71 17.38
CA ALA A 64 -7.50 37.47 17.92
C ALA A 64 -7.04 38.85 18.36
N LEU A 65 -7.67 39.88 17.82
CA LEU A 65 -7.34 41.27 18.09
C LEU A 65 -8.47 41.91 18.91
N LYS A 66 -8.15 42.36 20.13
CA LYS A 66 -9.12 42.94 21.07
C LYS A 66 -8.63 44.30 21.55
N ARG A 67 -9.51 45.31 21.46
CA ARG A 67 -9.35 46.61 22.12
C ARG A 67 -10.42 46.73 23.20
N PRO A 68 -10.06 46.82 24.49
CA PRO A 68 -11.04 46.97 25.55
C PRO A 68 -11.76 48.31 25.43
N ALA A 69 -12.95 48.39 26.02
CA ALA A 69 -13.63 49.66 26.21
C ALA A 69 -12.75 50.58 27.07
N ARG A 70 -12.72 51.88 26.76
CA ARG A 70 -11.90 52.85 27.49
C ARG A 70 -12.59 54.20 27.58
N LEU A 71 -12.35 54.92 28.65
CA LEU A 71 -12.73 56.32 28.76
C LEU A 71 -11.82 57.15 27.84
N TRP A 72 -12.41 58.08 27.10
CA TRP A 72 -11.73 58.95 26.16
C TRP A 72 -12.07 60.41 26.48
N GLU A 73 -11.04 61.23 26.62
CA GLU A 73 -11.17 62.66 26.87
C GLU A 73 -11.08 63.42 25.54
N TYR A 74 -11.86 64.49 25.39
CA TYR A 74 -11.86 65.36 24.22
C TYR A 74 -11.84 66.82 24.68
N THR A 75 -11.28 67.69 23.85
CA THR A 75 -11.12 69.11 24.18
C THR A 75 -12.23 69.98 23.62
N GLN A 76 -12.87 69.52 22.54
CA GLN A 76 -13.96 70.24 21.90
C GLN A 76 -15.08 69.27 21.51
N ALA A 77 -16.31 69.75 21.63
CA ALA A 77 -17.50 69.07 21.14
C ALA A 77 -18.34 70.05 20.33
N LYS A 78 -18.80 69.62 19.16
CA LYS A 78 -19.61 70.43 18.24
C LYS A 78 -20.87 69.66 17.88
N GLU A 79 -22.01 70.30 18.03
CA GLU A 79 -23.29 69.74 17.65
C GLU A 79 -23.51 69.90 16.15
N GLU A 80 -23.97 68.83 15.50
CA GLU A 80 -24.62 68.95 14.19
C GLU A 80 -23.78 69.61 13.09
N VAL A 81 -22.47 69.35 13.06
CA VAL A 81 -21.54 69.87 12.06
C VAL A 81 -21.82 69.24 10.70
N TRP A 82 -22.09 70.06 9.68
CA TRP A 82 -22.22 69.53 8.31
C TRP A 82 -20.86 69.08 7.78
N MET A 83 -20.73 67.78 7.54
CA MET A 83 -19.55 67.17 6.92
C MET A 83 -19.89 66.76 5.49
N VAL A 84 -18.87 66.37 4.71
CA VAL A 84 -19.07 66.01 3.29
C VAL A 84 -19.98 64.78 3.16
N GLY A 85 -21.27 65.04 2.93
CA GLY A 85 -22.30 64.02 2.69
C GLY A 85 -22.99 63.46 3.93
N MET A 86 -22.74 64.01 5.13
CA MET A 86 -23.47 63.63 6.34
C MET A 86 -23.40 64.69 7.44
N ARG A 87 -24.32 64.59 8.40
CA ARG A 87 -24.36 65.40 9.62
C ARG A 87 -24.45 64.47 10.83
N PRO A 88 -23.34 64.20 11.54
CA PRO A 88 -23.38 63.47 12.80
C PRO A 88 -24.08 64.31 13.88
N ASP A 89 -24.60 63.65 14.92
CA ASP A 89 -25.24 64.32 16.04
C ASP A 89 -24.24 65.17 16.83
N VAL A 90 -23.09 64.58 17.15
CA VAL A 90 -21.99 65.26 17.84
C VAL A 90 -20.66 64.87 17.20
N VAL A 91 -19.78 65.86 17.03
CA VAL A 91 -18.38 65.67 16.65
C VAL A 91 -17.52 66.00 17.86
N LEU A 92 -16.75 65.03 18.31
CA LEU A 92 -15.80 65.17 19.41
C LEU A 92 -14.38 65.28 18.83
N GLU A 93 -13.70 66.37 19.16
CA GLU A 93 -12.35 66.72 18.68
C GLU A 93 -11.38 66.81 19.86
N ASP A 94 -10.13 66.43 19.60
CA ASP A 94 -9.01 66.61 20.51
C ASP A 94 -8.09 67.70 19.95
N ASN A 95 -7.38 68.43 20.81
CA ASN A 95 -6.47 69.52 20.40
C ASN A 95 -5.20 68.98 19.72
N GLN A 96 -5.01 67.67 19.72
CA GLN A 96 -3.91 67.02 19.01
C GLN A 96 -4.20 66.99 17.50
N PRO A 97 -3.35 67.62 16.66
CA PRO A 97 -3.58 67.73 15.21
C PRO A 97 -3.66 66.37 14.47
N THR A 98 -3.22 65.30 15.11
CA THR A 98 -3.11 63.94 14.56
C THR A 98 -4.29 63.04 14.95
N THR A 99 -5.20 63.51 15.81
CA THR A 99 -6.34 62.72 16.27
C THR A 99 -7.51 62.85 15.29
N VAL A 100 -8.02 61.71 14.81
CA VAL A 100 -9.23 61.67 13.98
C VAL A 100 -10.43 62.05 14.85
N PRO A 101 -11.29 63.00 14.44
CA PRO A 101 -12.49 63.35 15.20
C PRO A 101 -13.40 62.12 15.35
N LEU A 102 -14.00 62.00 16.53
CA LEU A 102 -14.98 60.96 16.83
C LEU A 102 -16.38 61.48 16.55
N LEU A 103 -17.04 60.86 15.58
CA LEU A 103 -18.44 61.09 15.27
C LEU A 103 -19.30 60.24 16.21
N VAL A 104 -20.29 60.85 16.82
CA VAL A 104 -21.23 60.18 17.72
C VAL A 104 -22.63 60.33 17.13
N GLU A 105 -23.34 59.22 16.99
CA GLU A 105 -24.77 59.18 16.66
C GLU A 105 -25.53 58.64 17.88
N VAL A 106 -26.64 59.28 18.21
CA VAL A 106 -27.51 58.88 19.31
C VAL A 106 -28.75 58.22 18.72
N LYS A 107 -28.90 56.93 18.99
CA LYS A 107 -30.09 56.17 18.59
C LYS A 107 -31.12 56.24 19.72
N VAL A 108 -32.28 56.83 19.42
CA VAL A 108 -33.49 56.71 20.27
C VAL A 108 -34.49 55.78 19.59
N SER A 109 -34.88 56.10 18.35
CA SER A 109 -35.72 55.24 17.50
C SER A 109 -34.97 54.70 16.28
N ASN A 110 -34.19 55.56 15.61
CA ASN A 110 -33.50 55.21 14.38
C ASN A 110 -32.02 54.94 14.59
N ALA A 111 -31.55 53.77 14.13
CA ALA A 111 -30.14 53.42 14.08
C ALA A 111 -29.43 54.07 12.88
N VAL A 112 -28.10 54.12 12.93
CA VAL A 112 -27.25 54.52 11.81
C VAL A 112 -27.47 53.57 10.63
N GLY A 113 -28.06 54.11 9.55
CA GLY A 113 -28.34 53.35 8.34
C GLY A 113 -27.08 52.90 7.59
N HIS A 114 -27.25 51.90 6.71
CA HIS A 114 -26.17 51.31 5.92
C HIS A 114 -25.38 52.34 5.09
N ASP A 115 -26.06 53.31 4.47
CA ASP A 115 -25.42 54.34 3.64
C ASP A 115 -24.48 55.25 4.44
N LYS A 116 -24.91 55.67 5.64
CA LYS A 116 -24.08 56.42 6.58
C LYS A 116 -22.86 55.60 7.00
N ALA A 117 -23.07 54.35 7.41
CA ALA A 117 -21.97 53.47 7.82
C ALA A 117 -20.96 53.21 6.69
N ALA A 118 -21.43 53.03 5.45
CA ALA A 118 -20.57 52.89 4.28
C ALA A 118 -19.77 54.16 3.99
N LEU A 119 -20.40 55.34 4.09
CA LEU A 119 -19.73 56.63 3.91
C LEU A 119 -18.62 56.82 4.95
N VAL A 120 -18.92 56.56 6.23
CA VAL A 120 -17.96 56.65 7.34
C VAL A 120 -16.76 55.75 7.11
N ARG A 121 -16.97 54.50 6.70
CA ARG A 121 -15.89 53.55 6.39
C ARG A 121 -15.05 54.02 5.19
N LYS A 122 -15.71 54.43 4.10
CA LYS A 122 -15.04 54.93 2.89
C LYS A 122 -14.17 56.16 3.17
N ARG A 123 -14.60 57.02 4.10
CA ARG A 123 -13.90 58.25 4.49
C ARG A 123 -12.88 58.03 5.61
N GLY A 124 -12.85 56.85 6.23
CA GLY A 124 -11.95 56.55 7.35
C GLY A 124 -12.26 57.35 8.62
N TRP A 125 -13.53 57.70 8.84
CA TRP A 125 -13.95 58.45 10.04
C TRP A 125 -14.21 57.53 11.22
N ALA A 126 -13.81 57.97 12.42
CA ALA A 126 -14.14 57.26 13.64
C ALA A 126 -15.60 57.55 14.00
N MET A 127 -16.43 56.51 14.13
CA MET A 127 -17.82 56.69 14.53
C MET A 127 -18.27 55.62 15.51
N ILE A 128 -19.00 56.06 16.53
CA ILE A 128 -19.77 55.20 17.43
C ILE A 128 -21.24 55.56 17.39
N GLU A 129 -22.07 54.57 17.66
CA GLU A 129 -23.50 54.75 17.96
C GLU A 129 -23.71 54.49 19.46
N ILE A 130 -24.46 55.35 20.13
CA ILE A 130 -24.95 55.16 21.50
C ILE A 130 -26.44 54.83 21.41
N ASP A 131 -26.83 53.69 21.95
CA ASP A 131 -28.21 53.21 21.92
C ASP A 131 -28.93 53.60 23.22
N LEU A 132 -29.86 54.55 23.11
CA LEU A 132 -30.76 54.99 24.17
C LEU A 132 -32.20 54.51 23.94
N SER A 133 -32.44 53.59 23.01
CA SER A 133 -33.79 53.10 22.67
C SER A 133 -34.50 52.35 23.81
N GLN A 134 -33.75 51.90 24.81
CA GLN A 134 -34.24 51.14 25.96
C GLN A 134 -34.21 51.97 27.26
N LEU A 135 -34.13 53.29 27.16
CA LEU A 135 -34.04 54.15 28.32
C LEU A 135 -35.42 54.37 28.97
N ASP A 136 -35.53 54.04 30.27
CA ASP A 136 -36.74 54.30 31.06
C ASP A 136 -37.02 55.80 31.19
N ALA A 137 -38.30 56.20 31.07
CA ALA A 137 -38.71 57.60 31.11
C ALA A 137 -38.34 58.31 32.42
N ASP A 138 -38.35 57.58 33.55
CA ASP A 138 -37.97 58.11 34.86
C ASP A 138 -36.45 58.36 34.98
N ALA A 139 -35.63 57.60 34.23
CA ALA A 139 -34.18 57.75 34.23
C ALA A 139 -33.71 59.01 33.48
N VAL A 140 -34.55 59.62 32.65
CA VAL A 140 -34.27 60.87 31.92
C VAL A 140 -34.21 62.08 32.86
N LEU A 141 -34.87 62.01 34.02
CA LEU A 141 -35.03 63.14 34.95
C LEU A 141 -34.02 63.13 36.11
N ASP A 142 -33.17 62.11 36.19
CA ASP A 142 -32.20 61.90 37.27
C ASP A 142 -30.75 62.19 36.83
N ASP A 143 -29.85 62.44 37.78
CA ASP A 143 -28.40 62.56 37.57
C ASP A 143 -27.81 61.27 36.95
N ALA A 144 -28.57 60.17 36.97
CA ALA A 144 -28.27 58.93 36.27
C ALA A 144 -28.21 59.07 34.73
N PHE A 145 -28.96 59.99 34.12
CA PHE A 145 -29.01 60.16 32.65
C PHE A 145 -27.64 60.47 32.06
N GLU A 146 -26.90 61.39 32.69
CA GLU A 146 -25.55 61.77 32.25
C GLU A 146 -24.61 60.56 32.28
N ARG A 147 -24.63 59.78 33.38
CA ARG A 147 -23.82 58.56 33.51
C ARG A 147 -24.20 57.54 32.45
N THR A 148 -25.48 57.40 32.15
CA THR A 148 -25.96 56.46 31.12
C THR A 148 -25.46 56.84 29.73
N VAL A 149 -25.63 58.10 29.30
CA VAL A 149 -25.13 58.58 27.99
C VAL A 149 -23.62 58.42 27.91
N LEU A 150 -22.88 58.90 28.92
CA LEU A 150 -21.42 58.91 28.87
C LEU A 150 -20.79 57.53 29.01
N ARG A 151 -21.41 56.58 29.73
CA ARG A 151 -20.73 55.33 30.14
C ARG A 151 -21.52 54.04 29.99
N GLU A 152 -22.81 54.01 30.35
CA GLU A 152 -23.53 52.74 30.58
C GLU A 152 -24.36 52.27 29.38
N ALA A 153 -24.91 53.20 28.60
CA ALA A 153 -25.73 52.87 27.44
C ALA A 153 -24.97 51.96 26.46
N PRO A 154 -25.63 50.93 25.88
CA PRO A 154 -25.03 50.10 24.85
C PRO A 154 -24.45 50.97 23.74
N ARG A 155 -23.25 50.61 23.28
CA ARG A 155 -22.51 51.41 22.31
C ARG A 155 -21.71 50.52 21.38
N PHE A 156 -21.65 50.92 20.12
CA PHE A 156 -21.05 50.10 19.07
C PHE A 156 -20.16 50.95 18.18
N TRP A 157 -19.05 50.37 17.72
CA TRP A 157 -18.24 50.97 16.66
C TRP A 157 -18.96 50.78 15.32
N ILE A 158 -19.29 51.88 14.65
CA ILE A 158 -19.66 51.85 13.23
C ILE A 158 -18.39 51.68 12.38
N HIS A 159 -17.33 52.40 12.77
CA HIS A 159 -15.99 52.25 12.22
C HIS A 159 -14.93 52.74 13.23
N SER A 160 -13.87 51.94 13.43
CA SER A 160 -12.71 52.31 14.25
C SER A 160 -11.44 52.32 13.38
N PRO A 161 -11.07 53.46 12.77
CA PRO A 161 -9.98 53.53 11.79
C PRO A 161 -8.66 52.95 12.31
N THR A 162 -8.30 53.26 13.55
CA THR A 162 -7.07 52.75 14.17
C THR A 162 -7.13 51.24 14.43
N ALA A 163 -8.30 50.69 14.77
CA ALA A 163 -8.44 49.26 15.01
C ALA A 163 -8.43 48.47 13.68
N GLU A 164 -9.11 48.99 12.64
CA GLU A 164 -9.11 48.37 11.32
C GLU A 164 -7.70 48.35 10.69
N ARG A 165 -6.95 49.46 10.74
CA ARG A 165 -5.55 49.47 10.28
C ARG A 165 -4.69 48.44 11.00
N LYS A 166 -4.89 48.28 12.32
CA LYS A 166 -4.13 47.28 13.10
C LYS A 166 -4.52 45.86 12.70
N PHE A 167 -5.80 45.62 12.41
CA PHE A 167 -6.29 44.35 11.90
C PHE A 167 -5.70 44.01 10.53
N GLU A 168 -5.67 44.97 9.61
CA GLU A 168 -5.06 44.80 8.28
C GLU A 168 -3.57 44.43 8.39
N GLN A 169 -2.82 45.08 9.29
CA GLN A 169 -1.42 44.72 9.55
C GLN A 169 -1.27 43.29 10.08
N VAL A 170 -2.14 42.89 11.01
CA VAL A 170 -2.11 41.54 11.60
C VAL A 170 -2.48 40.50 10.55
N LEU A 171 -3.49 40.75 9.73
CA LEU A 171 -3.89 39.88 8.63
C LEU A 171 -2.76 39.72 7.62
N ALA A 172 -2.13 40.81 7.19
CA ALA A 172 -1.00 40.76 6.26
C ALA A 172 0.20 39.98 6.83
N ASN A 173 0.51 40.17 8.11
CA ASN A 173 1.57 39.40 8.79
C ASN A 173 1.22 37.90 8.84
N LEU A 174 -0.04 37.56 9.14
CA LEU A 174 -0.53 36.19 9.20
C LEU A 174 -0.46 35.53 7.81
N GLU A 175 -0.90 36.23 6.76
CA GLU A 175 -0.80 35.78 5.37
C GLU A 175 0.66 35.53 4.95
N GLN A 176 1.58 36.41 5.34
CA GLN A 176 3.00 36.22 5.07
C GLN A 176 3.58 34.99 5.81
N GLN A 177 3.16 34.76 7.05
CA GLN A 177 3.56 33.57 7.81
C GLN A 177 3.03 32.28 7.14
N VAL A 178 1.76 32.28 6.73
CA VAL A 178 1.15 31.15 6.01
C VAL A 178 1.83 30.94 4.65
N ALA A 179 2.17 31.99 3.91
CA ALA A 179 2.92 31.88 2.66
C ALA A 179 4.29 31.22 2.87
N ASN A 180 5.03 31.63 3.91
CA ASN A 180 6.31 31.02 4.27
C ASN A 180 6.15 29.54 4.69
N ARG A 181 5.09 29.22 5.44
CA ARG A 181 4.74 27.84 5.81
C ARG A 181 4.42 27.00 4.57
N ASN A 182 3.62 27.51 3.65
CA ASN A 182 3.24 26.86 2.40
C ASN A 182 4.47 26.58 1.52
N ALA A 183 5.41 27.53 1.43
CA ALA A 183 6.67 27.31 0.71
C ALA A 183 7.47 26.14 1.30
N ARG A 184 7.53 26.03 2.64
CA ARG A 184 8.17 24.89 3.32
C ARG A 184 7.46 23.56 3.06
N ILE A 185 6.13 23.55 3.14
CA ILE A 185 5.31 22.36 2.85
C ILE A 185 5.59 21.85 1.43
N LEU A 186 5.62 22.75 0.43
CA LEU A 186 5.91 22.40 -0.95
C LEU A 186 7.33 21.85 -1.13
N ALA A 187 8.34 22.47 -0.48
CA ALA A 187 9.71 22.00 -0.52
C ALA A 187 9.87 20.59 0.08
N GLU A 188 9.27 20.34 1.25
CA GLU A 188 9.29 19.02 1.89
C GLU A 188 8.58 17.95 1.05
N ARG A 189 7.44 18.28 0.43
CA ARG A 189 6.73 17.36 -0.47
C ARG A 189 7.59 17.03 -1.71
N ALA A 190 8.22 18.04 -2.31
CA ALA A 190 9.10 17.85 -3.46
C ALA A 190 10.32 16.97 -3.13
N GLU A 191 10.95 17.16 -1.97
CA GLU A 191 12.06 16.33 -1.50
C GLU A 191 11.64 14.87 -1.30
N ARG A 192 10.50 14.63 -0.63
CA ARG A 192 9.94 13.28 -0.45
C ARG A 192 9.65 12.60 -1.79
N ASP A 193 9.07 13.32 -2.74
CA ASP A 193 8.78 12.78 -4.08
C ASP A 193 10.05 12.52 -4.90
N ALA A 194 11.10 13.32 -4.73
CA ALA A 194 12.40 13.08 -5.36
C ALA A 194 13.10 11.85 -4.75
N ALA A 195 13.06 11.70 -3.42
CA ALA A 195 13.60 10.54 -2.73
C ALA A 195 12.89 9.25 -3.13
N ARG A 196 11.55 9.26 -3.22
CA ARG A 196 10.75 8.11 -3.69
C ARG A 196 11.17 7.70 -5.10
N ARG A 197 11.21 8.65 -6.05
CA ARG A 197 11.64 8.40 -7.44
C ARG A 197 13.06 7.85 -7.53
N SER A 198 13.98 8.35 -6.69
CA SER A 198 15.36 7.83 -6.64
C SER A 198 15.41 6.39 -6.13
N CYS A 199 14.61 6.05 -5.12
CA CYS A 199 14.52 4.69 -4.60
C CYS A 199 13.95 3.71 -5.64
N GLU A 200 12.84 4.08 -6.28
CA GLU A 200 12.22 3.30 -7.36
C GLU A 200 13.20 3.07 -8.52
N ALA A 201 13.87 4.12 -8.98
CA ALA A 201 14.86 4.01 -10.06
C ALA A 201 16.04 3.07 -9.70
N LYS A 202 16.49 3.05 -8.43
CA LYS A 202 17.54 2.14 -7.97
C LYS A 202 17.07 0.69 -7.96
N LEU A 203 15.84 0.43 -7.51
CA LEU A 203 15.25 -0.91 -7.51
C LEU A 203 15.07 -1.43 -8.94
N ASP A 204 14.57 -0.59 -9.83
CA ASP A 204 14.41 -0.93 -11.25
C ASP A 204 15.76 -1.21 -11.91
N ALA A 205 16.78 -0.39 -11.64
CA ALA A 205 18.12 -0.61 -12.16
C ALA A 205 18.74 -1.92 -11.65
N ASP A 206 18.58 -2.27 -10.36
CA ASP A 206 19.05 -3.54 -9.80
C ASP A 206 18.31 -4.74 -10.40
N SER A 207 16.99 -4.64 -10.55
CA SER A 207 16.16 -5.66 -11.22
C SER A 207 16.62 -5.91 -12.66
N GLN A 208 16.78 -4.84 -13.45
CA GLN A 208 17.29 -4.92 -14.82
C GLN A 208 18.70 -5.51 -14.87
N ARG A 209 19.58 -5.15 -13.92
CA ARG A 209 20.93 -5.71 -13.84
C ARG A 209 20.91 -7.21 -13.55
N ARG A 210 20.09 -7.65 -12.60
CA ARG A 210 19.91 -9.08 -12.27
C ARG A 210 19.37 -9.84 -13.47
N GLU A 211 18.37 -9.30 -14.17
CA GLU A 211 17.79 -9.94 -15.35
C GLU A 211 18.78 -10.01 -16.52
N ARG A 212 19.54 -8.95 -16.80
CA ARG A 212 20.62 -9.00 -17.81
C ARG A 212 21.68 -10.04 -17.47
N PHE A 213 22.04 -10.16 -16.19
CA PHE A 213 22.98 -11.17 -15.73
C PHE A 213 22.40 -12.59 -15.89
N ARG A 214 21.12 -12.78 -15.55
CA ARG A 214 20.36 -14.02 -15.76
C ARG A 214 20.40 -14.42 -17.24
N GLN A 215 20.03 -13.51 -18.13
CA GLN A 215 20.04 -13.74 -19.58
C GLN A 215 21.42 -14.08 -20.12
N LYS A 216 22.48 -13.40 -19.64
CA LYS A 216 23.85 -13.68 -20.04
C LYS A 216 24.30 -15.10 -19.66
N LEU A 217 23.90 -15.58 -18.47
CA LEU A 217 24.20 -16.95 -18.03
C LEU A 217 23.33 -17.98 -18.73
N ARG A 218 22.09 -17.63 -19.07
CA ARG A 218 21.14 -18.48 -19.78
C ARG A 218 21.47 -18.65 -21.27
N ALA A 219 21.98 -17.61 -21.92
CA ALA A 219 22.18 -17.56 -23.37
C ALA A 219 22.93 -18.78 -23.98
N PRO A 220 24.02 -19.30 -23.36
CA PRO A 220 24.71 -20.49 -23.88
C PRO A 220 23.88 -21.77 -23.90
N HIS A 221 22.77 -21.81 -23.17
CA HIS A 221 21.94 -22.99 -22.95
C HIS A 221 20.61 -22.97 -23.72
N LEU A 222 20.33 -21.93 -24.51
CA LEU A 222 19.04 -21.80 -25.19
C LEU A 222 18.73 -22.98 -26.13
N SER A 223 19.70 -23.40 -26.94
CA SER A 223 19.52 -24.58 -27.82
C SER A 223 19.38 -25.88 -27.02
N ASP A 224 20.08 -26.01 -25.88
CA ASP A 224 19.93 -27.19 -25.03
C ASP A 224 18.53 -27.23 -24.36
N LEU A 225 17.99 -26.06 -23.98
CA LEU A 225 16.63 -25.92 -23.41
C LEU A 225 15.53 -26.21 -24.45
N GLU A 226 15.73 -25.82 -25.71
CA GLU A 226 14.84 -26.24 -26.80
C GLU A 226 14.83 -27.77 -26.94
N ALA A 227 16.00 -28.40 -26.91
CA ALA A 227 16.11 -29.86 -26.93
C ALA A 227 15.47 -30.52 -25.70
N LEU A 228 15.55 -29.91 -24.51
CA LEU A 228 14.86 -30.38 -23.31
C LEU A 228 13.35 -30.45 -23.52
N VAL A 229 12.75 -29.38 -24.07
CA VAL A 229 11.31 -29.33 -24.36
C VAL A 229 10.93 -30.40 -25.38
N GLU A 230 11.73 -30.55 -26.45
CA GLU A 230 11.50 -31.56 -27.48
C GLU A 230 11.57 -32.98 -26.90
N LEU A 231 12.64 -33.33 -26.18
CA LEU A 231 12.86 -34.66 -25.60
C LEU A 231 11.86 -35.02 -24.48
N SER A 232 11.27 -34.00 -23.86
CA SER A 232 10.21 -34.17 -22.85
C SER A 232 8.83 -34.37 -23.48
N SER A 233 8.67 -34.13 -24.77
CA SER A 233 7.42 -34.38 -25.48
C SER A 233 7.10 -35.89 -25.51
N PRO A 234 5.85 -36.30 -25.20
CA PRO A 234 5.45 -37.71 -25.25
C PRO A 234 5.67 -38.37 -26.61
N SER A 235 5.52 -37.62 -27.72
CA SER A 235 5.75 -38.14 -29.07
C SER A 235 7.23 -38.41 -29.33
N ALA A 236 8.10 -37.45 -29.00
CA ALA A 236 9.53 -37.57 -29.16
C ALA A 236 10.10 -38.67 -28.26
N ALA A 237 9.62 -38.77 -27.01
CA ALA A 237 10.01 -39.84 -26.09
C ALA A 237 9.67 -41.23 -26.66
N ARG A 238 8.48 -41.41 -27.25
CA ARG A 238 8.08 -42.68 -27.89
C ARG A 238 8.94 -43.01 -29.10
N GLU A 239 9.18 -42.04 -29.98
CA GLU A 239 10.01 -42.23 -31.17
C GLU A 239 11.46 -42.58 -30.79
N GLN A 240 12.02 -41.87 -29.82
CA GLN A 240 13.36 -42.14 -29.31
C GLN A 240 13.45 -43.54 -28.69
N LEU A 241 12.44 -43.96 -27.93
CA LEU A 241 12.42 -45.30 -27.34
C LEU A 241 12.38 -46.39 -28.42
N LEU A 242 11.57 -46.22 -29.47
CA LEU A 242 11.54 -47.15 -30.62
C LEU A 242 12.89 -47.22 -31.32
N ARG A 243 13.53 -46.07 -31.56
CA ARG A 243 14.87 -45.98 -32.16
C ARG A 243 15.91 -46.71 -31.32
N LEU A 244 15.92 -46.48 -30.01
CA LEU A 244 16.83 -47.15 -29.08
C LEU A 244 16.54 -48.65 -29.00
N SER A 245 15.27 -49.05 -29.01
CA SER A 245 14.88 -50.46 -29.01
C SER A 245 15.44 -51.18 -30.23
N ALA A 246 15.38 -50.57 -31.42
CA ALA A 246 15.95 -51.15 -32.64
C ALA A 246 17.48 -51.19 -32.59
N ARG A 247 18.12 -50.09 -32.17
CA ARG A 247 19.59 -49.97 -32.07
C ARG A 247 20.19 -50.95 -31.06
N ASP A 248 19.58 -51.04 -29.89
CA ASP A 248 20.15 -51.73 -28.72
C ASP A 248 19.64 -53.17 -28.57
N ALA A 249 18.72 -53.64 -29.42
CA ALA A 249 18.16 -55.00 -29.37
C ALA A 249 19.23 -56.12 -29.26
N PRO A 250 20.34 -56.11 -30.01
CA PRO A 250 21.38 -57.13 -29.88
C PRO A 250 22.05 -57.10 -28.50
N ALA A 251 22.34 -55.91 -27.98
CA ALA A 251 22.98 -55.73 -26.68
C ALA A 251 22.04 -56.11 -25.53
N ILE A 252 20.76 -55.75 -25.62
CA ILE A 252 19.72 -56.18 -24.66
C ILE A 252 19.62 -57.70 -24.66
N SER A 253 19.59 -58.34 -25.82
CA SER A 253 19.50 -59.80 -25.94
C SER A 253 20.72 -60.50 -25.34
N LEU A 254 21.91 -59.92 -25.49
CA LEU A 254 23.13 -60.43 -24.85
C LEU A 254 23.09 -60.25 -23.33
N ALA A 255 22.68 -59.07 -22.83
CA ALA A 255 22.55 -58.80 -21.41
C ALA A 255 21.51 -59.73 -20.75
N ARG A 256 20.36 -59.97 -21.40
CA ARG A 256 19.33 -60.90 -20.93
C ARG A 256 19.85 -62.34 -20.88
N ARG A 257 20.59 -62.80 -21.88
CA ARG A 257 21.25 -64.12 -21.84
C ARG A 257 22.24 -64.22 -20.68
N ARG A 258 23.05 -63.17 -20.47
CA ARG A 258 24.10 -63.16 -19.45
C ARG A 258 23.56 -63.13 -18.02
N TYR A 259 22.52 -62.35 -17.76
CA TYR A 259 22.07 -62.06 -16.39
C TYR A 259 20.74 -62.71 -16.01
N LEU A 260 19.95 -63.16 -16.99
CA LEU A 260 18.62 -63.73 -16.76
C LEU A 260 18.45 -65.12 -17.39
N ASP A 261 19.45 -65.68 -18.07
CA ASP A 261 19.34 -66.96 -18.81
C ASP A 261 18.09 -67.02 -19.73
N ASN A 262 17.76 -65.90 -20.37
CA ASN A 262 16.55 -65.68 -21.18
C ASN A 262 15.20 -65.64 -20.44
N ALA A 263 15.19 -65.58 -19.11
CA ALA A 263 13.97 -65.31 -18.34
C ALA A 263 13.32 -63.97 -18.74
N PRO A 264 12.01 -63.78 -18.46
CA PRO A 264 11.36 -62.48 -18.59
C PRO A 264 12.06 -61.42 -17.73
N LEU A 265 11.94 -60.15 -18.13
CA LEU A 265 12.44 -59.02 -17.35
C LEU A 265 11.74 -58.98 -15.99
N PRO A 266 12.49 -58.91 -14.87
CA PRO A 266 11.89 -58.72 -13.56
C PRO A 266 11.03 -57.45 -13.49
N PRO A 267 9.95 -57.43 -12.69
CA PRO A 267 9.05 -56.28 -12.58
C PRO A 267 9.76 -54.95 -12.26
N PHE A 268 10.79 -54.99 -11.41
CA PHE A 268 11.58 -53.81 -11.04
C PHE A 268 12.45 -53.25 -12.18
N LEU A 269 12.65 -54.00 -13.27
CA LEU A 269 13.34 -53.54 -14.49
C LEU A 269 12.38 -53.25 -15.65
N ALA A 270 11.08 -53.51 -15.47
CA ALA A 270 10.07 -53.35 -16.53
C ALA A 270 9.55 -51.91 -16.63
N GLN A 271 9.75 -51.10 -15.60
CA GLN A 271 9.32 -49.70 -15.58
C GLN A 271 10.39 -48.78 -16.17
N LEU A 272 9.97 -47.85 -17.02
CA LEU A 272 10.85 -46.82 -17.58
C LEU A 272 11.06 -45.73 -16.51
N PRO A 273 12.31 -45.45 -16.10
CA PRO A 273 12.59 -44.41 -15.11
C PRO A 273 12.25 -43.00 -15.64
N THR A 274 11.84 -42.09 -14.76
CA THR A 274 11.64 -40.68 -15.13
C THR A 274 12.97 -40.07 -15.58
N GLY A 275 12.98 -39.34 -16.69
CA GLY A 275 14.21 -38.72 -17.21
C GLY A 275 15.18 -39.69 -17.89
N TRP A 276 14.75 -40.90 -18.22
CA TRP A 276 15.57 -41.93 -18.87
C TRP A 276 16.27 -41.44 -20.15
N GLN A 277 15.73 -40.42 -20.81
CA GLN A 277 16.27 -39.78 -22.00
C GLN A 277 17.68 -39.20 -21.80
N LEU A 278 18.11 -38.99 -20.54
CA LEU A 278 19.47 -38.52 -20.22
C LEU A 278 20.55 -39.51 -20.66
N ILE A 279 20.29 -40.82 -20.61
CA ILE A 279 21.26 -41.85 -20.95
C ILE A 279 21.08 -42.20 -22.43
N ASP A 280 22.16 -42.22 -23.21
CA ASP A 280 22.10 -42.58 -24.64
C ASP A 280 22.06 -44.11 -24.83
N ALA A 281 21.15 -44.78 -24.13
CA ALA A 281 20.89 -46.21 -24.24
C ALA A 281 19.45 -46.55 -23.82
N HIS A 282 18.92 -47.63 -24.38
CA HIS A 282 17.62 -48.14 -23.97
C HIS A 282 17.58 -48.44 -22.45
N PRO A 283 16.52 -48.06 -21.72
CA PRO A 283 16.40 -48.25 -20.26
C PRO A 283 16.75 -49.65 -19.77
N HIS A 284 16.11 -50.66 -20.36
CA HIS A 284 16.42 -52.05 -20.04
C HIS A 284 17.91 -52.42 -20.20
N LEU A 285 18.62 -51.87 -21.19
CA LEU A 285 20.03 -52.21 -21.41
C LEU A 285 20.89 -51.74 -20.25
N TRP A 286 20.78 -50.46 -19.89
CA TRP A 286 21.64 -49.90 -18.84
C TRP A 286 21.20 -50.39 -17.44
N GLN A 287 19.89 -50.53 -17.17
CA GLN A 287 19.41 -51.06 -15.89
C GLN A 287 19.85 -52.52 -15.68
N LEU A 288 19.72 -53.39 -16.71
CA LEU A 288 20.21 -54.78 -16.65
C LEU A 288 21.72 -54.84 -16.43
N THR A 289 22.46 -53.95 -17.08
CA THR A 289 23.92 -53.93 -16.97
C THR A 289 24.37 -53.49 -15.58
N LEU A 290 23.77 -52.44 -15.02
CA LEU A 290 24.07 -51.98 -13.66
C LEU A 290 23.71 -53.04 -12.63
N TRP A 291 22.49 -53.59 -12.68
CA TRP A 291 22.07 -54.66 -11.78
C TRP A 291 23.00 -55.88 -11.90
N GLY A 292 23.28 -56.32 -13.13
CA GLY A 292 24.14 -57.46 -13.41
C GLY A 292 25.55 -57.33 -12.85
N GLN A 293 26.14 -56.13 -12.93
CA GLN A 293 27.52 -55.88 -12.48
C GLN A 293 27.63 -55.53 -10.99
N PHE A 294 26.73 -54.68 -10.49
CA PHE A 294 26.85 -54.09 -9.15
C PHE A 294 26.00 -54.80 -8.10
N VAL A 295 25.07 -55.67 -8.49
CA VAL A 295 24.27 -56.46 -7.53
C VAL A 295 24.46 -57.94 -7.77
N ARG A 296 24.02 -58.48 -8.92
CA ARG A 296 24.08 -59.93 -9.20
C ARG A 296 25.51 -60.47 -9.17
N GLY A 297 26.48 -59.71 -9.69
CA GLY A 297 27.89 -60.08 -9.73
C GLY A 297 28.65 -59.89 -8.41
N GLN A 298 28.01 -59.39 -7.35
CA GLN A 298 28.65 -59.11 -6.07
C GLN A 298 28.28 -60.17 -5.02
N PRO A 299 29.20 -60.54 -4.11
CA PRO A 299 28.87 -61.35 -2.94
C PRO A 299 27.83 -60.67 -2.05
N VAL A 300 26.98 -61.47 -1.40
CA VAL A 300 26.10 -61.00 -0.32
C VAL A 300 26.95 -60.38 0.80
N GLY A 301 26.52 -59.25 1.34
CA GLY A 301 27.26 -58.43 2.29
C GLY A 301 28.11 -57.33 1.65
N THR A 302 28.18 -57.25 0.31
CA THR A 302 28.95 -56.21 -0.37
C THR A 302 28.28 -54.85 -0.24
N ARG A 303 29.04 -53.85 0.22
CA ARG A 303 28.58 -52.44 0.25
C ARG A 303 28.81 -51.76 -1.09
N ILE A 304 27.74 -51.20 -1.63
CA ILE A 304 27.69 -50.50 -2.92
C ILE A 304 27.31 -49.03 -2.71
N GLN A 305 27.93 -48.15 -3.49
CA GLN A 305 27.67 -46.71 -3.45
C GLN A 305 27.09 -46.26 -4.78
N THR A 306 25.84 -45.81 -4.78
CA THR A 306 25.10 -45.44 -6.00
C THR A 306 25.73 -44.28 -6.73
N GLY A 307 26.31 -43.31 -6.01
CA GLY A 307 27.06 -42.20 -6.63
C GLY A 307 28.21 -42.64 -7.54
N LYS A 308 28.76 -43.86 -7.37
CA LYS A 308 29.80 -44.42 -8.24
C LYS A 308 29.26 -44.99 -9.55
N TRP A 309 27.94 -45.18 -9.68
CA TRP A 309 27.31 -45.74 -10.88
C TRP A 309 27.18 -44.70 -11.99
N VAL A 310 27.04 -43.41 -11.66
CA VAL A 310 26.90 -42.32 -12.64
C VAL A 310 28.14 -42.21 -13.56
N PRO A 311 29.39 -42.17 -13.06
CA PRO A 311 30.57 -42.20 -13.94
C PRO A 311 30.65 -43.48 -14.78
N HIS A 312 30.10 -44.59 -14.29
CA HIS A 312 30.09 -45.85 -15.02
C HIS A 312 29.10 -45.82 -16.18
N LEU A 313 27.88 -45.32 -15.96
CA LEU A 313 26.88 -45.07 -17.01
C LEU A 313 27.45 -44.19 -18.13
N GLY A 314 28.08 -43.07 -17.75
CA GLY A 314 28.68 -42.15 -18.72
C GLY A 314 29.78 -42.78 -19.57
N ARG A 315 30.58 -43.71 -19.00
CA ARG A 315 31.62 -44.44 -19.76
C ARG A 315 31.05 -45.53 -20.66
N MET A 316 30.00 -46.23 -20.22
CA MET A 316 29.45 -47.37 -20.97
C MET A 316 28.50 -46.96 -22.09
N PHE A 317 27.61 -46.00 -21.79
CA PHE A 317 26.48 -45.67 -22.66
C PHE A 317 26.54 -44.23 -23.17
N GLY A 318 27.28 -43.36 -22.49
CA GLY A 318 27.25 -41.93 -22.76
C GLY A 318 25.97 -41.27 -22.24
N PHE A 319 25.93 -39.95 -22.34
CA PHE A 319 24.76 -39.14 -22.00
C PHE A 319 24.28 -38.35 -23.21
N ASN A 320 22.98 -38.09 -23.26
CA ASN A 320 22.41 -37.12 -24.17
C ASN A 320 23.05 -35.74 -23.92
N VAL A 321 23.73 -35.23 -24.94
CA VAL A 321 24.63 -34.08 -24.81
C VAL A 321 23.90 -32.81 -24.32
N PRO A 322 22.77 -32.38 -24.91
CA PRO A 322 21.97 -31.27 -24.40
C PRO A 322 21.57 -31.42 -22.93
N LEU A 323 20.94 -32.55 -22.57
CA LEU A 323 20.45 -32.77 -21.21
C LEU A 323 21.59 -32.79 -20.19
N LYS A 324 22.73 -33.39 -20.54
CA LYS A 324 23.91 -33.43 -19.67
C LYS A 324 24.52 -32.04 -19.46
N ARG A 325 24.58 -31.20 -20.50
CA ARG A 325 25.07 -29.82 -20.39
C ARG A 325 24.20 -28.96 -19.48
N LEU A 326 22.88 -29.13 -19.55
CA LEU A 326 21.94 -28.45 -18.66
C LEU A 326 22.12 -28.89 -17.21
N PHE A 327 22.19 -30.20 -16.94
CA PHE A 327 22.48 -30.72 -15.61
C PHE A 327 23.83 -30.21 -15.06
N ASP A 328 24.88 -30.18 -15.89
CA ASP A 328 26.18 -29.66 -15.50
C ASP A 328 26.15 -28.15 -15.21
N ALA A 329 25.27 -27.40 -15.87
CA ALA A 329 25.04 -25.99 -15.57
C ALA A 329 24.36 -25.81 -14.21
N GLN A 330 23.31 -26.59 -13.92
CA GLN A 330 22.65 -26.62 -12.62
C GLN A 330 23.63 -26.99 -11.49
N GLN A 331 24.41 -28.05 -11.69
CA GLN A 331 25.36 -28.52 -10.69
C GLN A 331 26.43 -27.46 -10.38
N ARG A 332 26.98 -26.81 -11.41
CA ARG A 332 27.98 -25.74 -11.23
C ARG A 332 27.41 -24.52 -10.49
N ASP A 333 26.22 -24.06 -10.88
CA ASP A 333 25.58 -22.91 -10.21
C ASP A 333 25.23 -23.23 -8.76
N TRP A 334 24.69 -24.42 -8.51
CA TRP A 334 24.38 -24.90 -7.16
C TRP A 334 25.62 -24.98 -6.27
N GLN A 335 26.73 -25.53 -6.77
CA GLN A 335 28.00 -25.58 -6.03
C GLN A 335 28.55 -24.19 -5.71
N GLN A 336 28.49 -23.26 -6.67
CA GLN A 336 28.92 -21.88 -6.45
C GLN A 336 28.04 -21.14 -5.43
N ALA A 337 26.72 -21.34 -5.49
CA ALA A 337 25.78 -20.75 -4.54
C ALA A 337 26.06 -21.27 -3.12
N ARG A 338 26.23 -22.59 -2.98
CA ARG A 338 26.56 -23.25 -1.71
C ARG A 338 27.90 -22.76 -1.14
N ALA A 339 28.94 -22.65 -1.97
CA ALA A 339 30.25 -22.13 -1.55
C ALA A 339 30.18 -20.68 -1.04
N LYS A 340 29.22 -19.89 -1.55
CA LYS A 340 28.97 -18.51 -1.12
C LYS A 340 27.95 -18.40 0.02
N GLY A 341 27.47 -19.52 0.57
CA GLY A 341 26.49 -19.54 1.66
C GLY A 341 25.06 -19.19 1.26
N TYR A 342 24.73 -19.24 -0.03
CA TYR A 342 23.36 -19.03 -0.52
C TYR A 342 22.61 -20.37 -0.56
N PRO A 343 21.63 -20.61 0.33
CA PRO A 343 20.82 -21.81 0.29
C PRO A 343 19.94 -21.82 -0.97
N ARG A 344 19.79 -22.99 -1.59
CA ARG A 344 18.89 -23.23 -2.72
C ARG A 344 17.69 -24.05 -2.25
N ARG A 345 16.55 -23.82 -2.88
CA ARG A 345 15.29 -24.53 -2.60
C ARG A 345 15.40 -26.03 -2.91
N TYR A 346 16.13 -26.37 -3.96
CA TYR A 346 16.32 -27.75 -4.42
C TYR A 346 17.81 -28.04 -4.68
N PRO A 347 18.27 -29.28 -4.49
CA PRO A 347 19.52 -29.76 -5.06
C PRO A 347 19.51 -29.59 -6.59
N TYR A 348 20.65 -29.29 -7.19
CA TYR A 348 20.82 -29.22 -8.66
C TYR A 348 19.86 -28.23 -9.36
N SER A 349 19.82 -26.97 -8.91
CA SER A 349 19.10 -25.89 -9.59
C SER A 349 20.04 -24.78 -10.06
N ALA A 350 19.76 -24.17 -11.22
CA ALA A 350 20.43 -22.96 -11.70
C ALA A 350 19.54 -21.71 -11.51
N SER A 351 20.12 -20.63 -11.00
CA SER A 351 19.43 -19.33 -10.86
C SER A 351 18.99 -18.66 -12.17
N PHE A 352 19.52 -19.13 -13.30
CA PHE A 352 19.26 -18.56 -14.62
C PHE A 352 18.35 -19.42 -15.51
N PHE A 353 17.90 -20.56 -15.00
CA PHE A 353 16.78 -21.31 -15.57
C PHE A 353 15.47 -20.90 -14.89
N GLU A 354 14.35 -21.16 -15.57
CA GLU A 354 13.02 -21.08 -14.97
C GLU A 354 12.79 -22.26 -14.02
N ASP A 355 11.84 -22.14 -13.10
CA ASP A 355 11.56 -23.19 -12.12
C ASP A 355 11.15 -24.50 -12.82
N TRP A 356 10.26 -24.42 -13.81
CA TRP A 356 9.81 -25.59 -14.58
C TRP A 356 10.93 -26.25 -15.40
N GLU A 357 11.91 -25.47 -15.89
CA GLU A 357 13.07 -26.02 -16.59
C GLU A 357 13.97 -26.75 -15.61
N ASN A 358 14.20 -26.16 -14.44
CA ASN A 358 15.00 -26.78 -13.41
C ASN A 358 14.42 -28.13 -12.97
N GLU A 359 13.11 -28.21 -12.86
CA GLU A 359 12.38 -29.44 -12.51
C GLU A 359 12.43 -30.50 -13.62
N LEU A 360 12.44 -30.07 -14.89
CA LEU A 360 12.39 -30.98 -16.04
C LEU A 360 13.77 -31.55 -16.42
N ILE A 361 14.87 -30.86 -16.08
CA ILE A 361 16.23 -31.34 -16.38
C ILE A 361 16.51 -32.61 -15.56
N PRO A 362 16.75 -33.77 -16.20
CA PRO A 362 16.96 -35.02 -15.48
C PRO A 362 18.32 -35.06 -14.78
N SER A 363 18.32 -35.55 -13.54
CA SER A 363 19.53 -35.82 -12.75
C SER A 363 19.99 -37.27 -12.97
N PRO A 364 21.27 -37.50 -13.33
CA PRO A 364 21.81 -38.85 -13.41
C PRO A 364 21.89 -39.53 -12.04
N PHE A 365 21.94 -38.77 -10.96
CA PHE A 365 21.94 -39.31 -9.59
C PHE A 365 20.55 -39.80 -9.21
N ASP A 366 19.51 -39.08 -9.63
CA ASP A 366 18.12 -39.44 -9.33
C ASP A 366 17.73 -40.70 -10.12
N LEU A 367 18.12 -40.79 -11.41
CA LEU A 367 17.95 -42.01 -12.22
C LEU A 367 18.57 -43.27 -11.59
N VAL A 368 19.76 -43.12 -11.01
CA VAL A 368 20.44 -44.21 -10.31
C VAL A 368 19.79 -44.49 -8.96
N GLY A 369 19.35 -43.45 -8.25
CA GLY A 369 18.61 -43.55 -7.00
C GLY A 369 17.31 -44.34 -7.18
N ASP A 370 16.51 -43.97 -8.17
CA ASP A 370 15.26 -44.65 -8.53
C ASP A 370 15.49 -46.15 -8.80
N LEU A 371 16.56 -46.50 -9.53
CA LEU A 371 16.92 -47.90 -9.74
C LEU A 371 17.34 -48.59 -8.43
N ALA A 372 18.12 -47.92 -7.56
CA ALA A 372 18.51 -48.48 -6.27
C ALA A 372 17.30 -48.72 -5.36
N ASP A 373 16.32 -47.82 -5.38
CA ASP A 373 15.07 -47.94 -4.64
C ASP A 373 14.20 -49.08 -5.19
N GLN A 374 14.16 -49.26 -6.50
CA GLN A 374 13.54 -50.43 -7.15
C GLN A 374 14.22 -51.75 -6.73
N LEU A 375 15.55 -51.79 -6.64
CA LEU A 375 16.31 -52.95 -6.16
C LEU A 375 16.07 -53.23 -4.68
N TRP A 376 15.92 -52.17 -3.87
CA TRP A 376 15.61 -52.28 -2.45
C TRP A 376 14.18 -52.79 -2.21
N ALA A 377 13.21 -52.32 -2.99
CA ALA A 377 11.82 -52.81 -2.99
C ALA A 377 11.74 -54.28 -3.44
N ALA A 378 12.62 -54.70 -4.35
CA ALA A 378 12.79 -56.09 -4.76
C ALA A 378 13.58 -56.96 -3.75
N SER A 379 13.95 -56.41 -2.58
CA SER A 379 14.72 -57.11 -1.54
C SER A 379 16.09 -57.65 -1.99
N LEU A 380 16.70 -57.00 -2.98
CA LEU A 380 18.05 -57.35 -3.46
C LEU A 380 19.14 -56.61 -2.69
N VAL A 381 18.82 -55.40 -2.22
CA VAL A 381 19.72 -54.54 -1.47
C VAL A 381 19.04 -54.00 -0.21
N GLU A 382 19.83 -53.61 0.79
CA GLU A 382 19.37 -52.96 2.02
C GLU A 382 20.05 -51.60 2.18
N LEU A 383 19.28 -50.54 2.45
CA LEU A 383 19.83 -49.21 2.68
C LEU A 383 20.60 -49.18 4.01
N GLN A 384 21.85 -48.73 3.98
CA GLN A 384 22.68 -48.57 5.18
C GLN A 384 22.73 -47.09 5.60
N GLU A 385 23.07 -46.22 4.64
CA GLU A 385 23.16 -44.76 4.78
C GLU A 385 22.76 -44.13 3.44
N MET A 386 22.51 -42.83 3.39
CA MET A 386 22.09 -42.16 2.14
C MET A 386 23.04 -42.46 0.96
N GLY A 387 22.54 -43.14 -0.06
CA GLY A 387 23.29 -43.53 -1.26
C GLY A 387 24.24 -44.72 -1.08
N VAL A 388 24.20 -45.41 0.06
CA VAL A 388 24.99 -46.60 0.37
C VAL A 388 24.07 -47.77 0.69
N TYR A 389 24.17 -48.84 -0.10
CA TYR A 389 23.36 -50.04 0.08
C TYR A 389 24.25 -51.27 0.27
N GLU A 390 23.72 -52.28 0.94
CA GLU A 390 24.35 -53.59 1.10
C GLU A 390 23.60 -54.63 0.26
N VAL A 391 24.32 -55.45 -0.49
CA VAL A 391 23.71 -56.53 -1.27
C VAL A 391 23.26 -57.64 -0.31
N ILE A 392 21.96 -57.92 -0.26
CA ILE A 392 21.38 -58.96 0.61
C ILE A 392 20.93 -60.18 -0.18
N ALA A 393 20.65 -60.02 -1.48
CA ALA A 393 20.32 -61.10 -2.39
C ALA A 393 20.77 -60.76 -3.83
N THR A 394 21.09 -61.78 -4.61
CA THR A 394 21.58 -61.64 -6.00
C THR A 394 20.60 -62.17 -7.04
N GLU A 395 19.60 -62.94 -6.61
CA GLU A 395 18.50 -63.42 -7.44
C GLU A 395 17.19 -62.75 -6.99
N PRO A 396 16.37 -62.29 -7.93
CA PRO A 396 15.13 -61.64 -7.59
C PRO A 396 14.11 -62.66 -7.08
N ASP A 397 13.61 -62.46 -5.86
CA ASP A 397 12.40 -63.13 -5.42
C ASP A 397 11.20 -62.51 -6.14
N LEU A 398 10.84 -63.10 -7.28
CA LEU A 398 9.74 -62.64 -8.13
C LEU A 398 8.36 -62.77 -7.46
N THR A 399 8.27 -63.45 -6.31
CA THR A 399 7.02 -63.59 -5.53
C THR A 399 6.87 -62.55 -4.42
N ALA A 400 7.93 -61.83 -4.06
CA ALA A 400 7.98 -60.94 -2.91
C ALA A 400 8.11 -59.44 -3.26
N PHE A 401 7.83 -59.03 -4.50
CA PHE A 401 7.87 -57.60 -4.86
C PHE A 401 6.84 -56.82 -4.04
N MET A 402 7.32 -56.12 -3.01
CA MET A 402 6.53 -55.29 -2.12
C MET A 402 6.80 -53.83 -2.52
N PRO A 403 5.89 -53.14 -3.21
CA PRO A 403 6.11 -51.75 -3.65
C PRO A 403 6.35 -50.80 -2.46
N ASN A 404 5.96 -51.20 -1.25
CA ASN A 404 6.16 -50.44 -0.02
C ASN A 404 6.83 -51.31 1.05
N ARG A 405 8.13 -51.57 0.91
CA ARG A 405 8.95 -52.12 1.99
C ARG A 405 9.13 -51.03 3.06
N PRO A 406 8.95 -51.28 4.37
CA PRO A 406 9.27 -50.27 5.39
C PRO A 406 10.79 -50.19 5.58
N VAL A 407 11.35 -48.97 5.54
CA VAL A 407 12.77 -48.73 5.83
C VAL A 407 13.08 -49.14 7.27
N ARG A 408 14.01 -50.08 7.47
CA ARG A 408 14.56 -50.37 8.79
C ARG A 408 15.51 -49.24 9.17
N THR A 409 15.04 -48.28 9.96
CA THR A 409 15.83 -47.15 10.45
C THR A 409 16.84 -47.61 11.49
N THR A 410 18.12 -47.65 11.14
CA THR A 410 19.23 -47.44 12.09
C THR A 410 19.49 -45.95 12.23
N GLU A 411 19.30 -45.47 13.46
CA GLU A 411 19.63 -44.17 14.07
C GLU A 411 19.47 -42.86 13.26
N GLN A 412 18.71 -41.96 13.88
CA GLN A 412 18.25 -40.67 13.36
C GLN A 412 19.40 -39.72 12.98
N SER A 413 19.54 -39.44 11.69
CA SER A 413 19.98 -38.13 11.20
C SER A 413 18.80 -37.14 11.24
N PRO A 414 19.04 -35.83 11.40
CA PRO A 414 17.98 -34.84 11.60
C PRO A 414 16.99 -34.88 10.43
N ALA A 415 15.70 -34.85 10.77
CA ALA A 415 14.61 -35.01 9.84
C ALA A 415 14.75 -34.06 8.64
N LEU A 416 14.89 -34.64 7.44
CA LEU A 416 14.55 -33.94 6.21
C LEU A 416 13.07 -33.52 6.31
N PRO A 417 12.70 -32.31 5.84
CA PRO A 417 11.29 -31.96 5.71
C PRO A 417 10.59 -33.06 4.91
N PRO A 418 9.30 -33.37 5.21
CA PRO A 418 8.58 -34.41 4.50
C PRO A 418 8.66 -34.15 2.99
N PRO A 419 8.79 -35.21 2.16
CA PRO A 419 8.81 -35.02 0.72
C PRO A 419 7.55 -34.22 0.34
N PRO A 420 7.70 -33.12 -0.40
CA PRO A 420 6.53 -32.41 -0.88
C PRO A 420 5.77 -33.36 -1.78
N GLU A 421 4.46 -33.41 -1.57
CA GLU A 421 3.52 -33.98 -2.53
C GLU A 421 3.91 -33.55 -3.94
N ILE A 422 4.12 -34.52 -4.84
CA ILE A 422 4.56 -34.25 -6.21
C ILE A 422 3.56 -33.23 -6.78
N LEU A 423 4.04 -32.13 -7.37
CA LEU A 423 3.14 -31.05 -7.83
C LEU A 423 2.07 -31.57 -8.79
N SER A 424 2.33 -32.66 -9.53
CA SER A 424 1.33 -33.39 -10.32
C SER A 424 0.27 -34.05 -9.44
N GLU A 425 0.63 -34.77 -8.38
CA GLU A 425 -0.33 -35.41 -7.45
C GLU A 425 -1.16 -34.37 -6.69
N ARG A 426 -0.53 -33.27 -6.26
CA ARG A 426 -1.24 -32.15 -5.62
C ARG A 426 -2.18 -31.46 -6.60
N HIS A 427 -1.76 -31.25 -7.84
CA HIS A 427 -2.58 -30.64 -8.88
C HIS A 427 -3.72 -31.57 -9.30
N GLU A 428 -3.45 -32.86 -9.52
CA GLU A 428 -4.44 -33.90 -9.86
C GLU A 428 -5.46 -34.06 -8.73
N ARG A 429 -5.05 -34.05 -7.46
CA ARG A 429 -5.98 -34.09 -6.32
C ARG A 429 -6.86 -32.85 -6.27
N ILE A 430 -6.28 -31.66 -6.43
CA ILE A 430 -7.05 -30.40 -6.44
C ILE A 430 -8.02 -30.37 -7.63
N VAL A 431 -7.59 -30.84 -8.81
CA VAL A 431 -8.44 -30.95 -10.00
C VAL A 431 -9.57 -31.95 -9.73
N ALA A 432 -9.29 -33.14 -9.20
CA ALA A 432 -10.30 -34.16 -8.90
C ALA A 432 -11.31 -33.69 -7.85
N GLU A 433 -10.87 -33.07 -6.75
CA GLU A 433 -11.75 -32.52 -5.72
C GLU A 433 -12.65 -31.40 -6.26
N GLN A 434 -12.13 -30.54 -7.14
CA GLN A 434 -12.91 -29.47 -7.75
C GLN A 434 -13.87 -29.99 -8.83
N VAL A 435 -13.49 -30.97 -9.63
CA VAL A 435 -14.36 -31.61 -10.62
C VAL A 435 -15.55 -32.28 -9.93
N VAL A 436 -15.30 -33.10 -8.89
CA VAL A 436 -16.37 -33.75 -8.10
C VAL A 436 -17.31 -32.71 -7.48
N LYS A 437 -16.76 -31.60 -6.97
CA LYS A 437 -17.56 -30.51 -6.40
C LYS A 437 -18.45 -29.82 -7.43
N HIS A 438 -17.97 -29.61 -8.66
CA HIS A 438 -18.72 -28.94 -9.72
C HIS A 438 -19.71 -29.87 -10.43
N GLU A 439 -19.37 -31.15 -10.64
CA GLU A 439 -20.28 -32.16 -11.17
C GLU A 439 -21.45 -32.43 -10.22
N GLY A 440 -21.22 -32.39 -8.90
CA GLY A 440 -22.28 -32.51 -7.89
C GLY A 440 -23.27 -31.33 -7.83
N LEU A 441 -22.94 -30.18 -8.45
CA LEU A 441 -23.79 -28.99 -8.49
C LEU A 441 -24.65 -28.89 -9.76
N ALA A 442 -24.43 -29.76 -10.75
CA ALA A 442 -25.17 -29.80 -12.03
C ALA A 442 -25.23 -28.46 -12.82
N GLU A 443 -24.32 -27.52 -12.54
CA GLU A 443 -24.21 -26.24 -13.23
C GLU A 443 -22.99 -26.21 -14.16
N PRO A 444 -23.04 -25.48 -15.29
CA PRO A 444 -21.90 -25.34 -16.19
C PRO A 444 -20.75 -24.57 -15.52
N TYR A 445 -19.53 -25.08 -15.68
CA TYR A 445 -18.32 -24.49 -15.08
C TYR A 445 -17.21 -24.29 -16.12
N LEU A 446 -16.29 -23.38 -15.82
CA LEU A 446 -15.16 -23.03 -16.67
C LEU A 446 -13.92 -23.85 -16.28
N VAL A 447 -13.23 -24.41 -17.27
CA VAL A 447 -11.96 -25.14 -17.07
C VAL A 447 -10.82 -24.49 -17.83
N CYS A 448 -9.61 -24.63 -17.30
CA CYS A 448 -8.38 -24.26 -18.01
C CYS A 448 -8.19 -25.15 -19.25
N VAL A 449 -7.87 -24.55 -20.40
CA VAL A 449 -7.65 -25.30 -21.66
C VAL A 449 -6.35 -26.11 -21.71
N ILE A 450 -5.44 -25.91 -20.75
CA ILE A 450 -4.14 -26.62 -20.71
C ILE A 450 -4.15 -27.76 -19.68
N CYS A 451 -4.73 -27.52 -18.50
CA CYS A 451 -4.65 -28.47 -17.38
C CYS A 451 -6.02 -28.93 -16.86
N ASP A 452 -7.11 -28.54 -17.55
CA ASP A 452 -8.51 -28.93 -17.24
C ASP A 452 -8.99 -28.62 -15.81
N THR A 453 -8.26 -27.80 -15.05
CA THR A 453 -8.67 -27.38 -13.70
C THR A 453 -9.91 -26.47 -13.72
N PRO A 454 -10.96 -26.75 -12.92
CA PRO A 454 -12.11 -25.87 -12.75
C PRO A 454 -11.70 -24.50 -12.15
N LEU A 455 -12.25 -23.42 -12.68
CA LEU A 455 -11.94 -22.05 -12.25
C LEU A 455 -13.02 -21.54 -11.30
N SER A 456 -12.65 -21.29 -10.04
CA SER A 456 -13.62 -21.01 -8.97
C SER A 456 -14.14 -19.57 -8.88
N LEU A 457 -13.59 -18.59 -9.63
CA LEU A 457 -14.17 -17.27 -9.94
C LEU A 457 -13.10 -16.44 -10.70
N GLY A 458 -13.28 -16.28 -12.02
CA GLY A 458 -12.37 -15.52 -12.90
C GLY A 458 -11.48 -16.37 -13.82
N ASN A 459 -10.77 -15.71 -14.76
CA ASN A 459 -10.04 -16.35 -15.88
C ASN A 459 -8.56 -16.67 -15.58
N ARG A 460 -8.15 -16.95 -14.33
CA ARG A 460 -6.73 -17.16 -13.98
C ARG A 460 -6.49 -18.53 -13.34
N CYS A 461 -5.78 -19.38 -14.08
CA CYS A 461 -5.28 -20.68 -13.65
C CYS A 461 -3.88 -20.54 -13.03
N GLY A 462 -3.57 -21.36 -12.00
CA GLY A 462 -2.23 -21.44 -11.39
C GLY A 462 -1.12 -21.94 -12.33
N CYS A 463 -1.49 -22.45 -13.51
CA CYS A 463 -0.62 -22.83 -14.61
C CYS A 463 -0.09 -21.63 -15.44
N GLY A 464 -0.44 -20.39 -15.08
CA GLY A 464 0.20 -19.16 -15.60
C GLY A 464 -0.33 -18.62 -16.93
N THR A 465 -1.38 -19.19 -17.53
CA THR A 465 -1.92 -18.76 -18.83
C THR A 465 -3.10 -17.77 -18.71
N SER A 466 -3.14 -16.78 -19.61
CA SER A 466 -4.22 -15.78 -19.75
C SER A 466 -5.15 -16.09 -20.94
N LEU A 467 -5.43 -17.37 -21.21
CA LEU A 467 -6.29 -17.81 -22.31
C LEU A 467 -7.77 -17.85 -21.89
N LYS A 468 -8.70 -17.71 -22.86
CA LYS A 468 -10.14 -17.83 -22.61
C LYS A 468 -10.48 -19.27 -22.15
N PRO A 469 -11.11 -19.46 -20.98
CA PRO A 469 -11.44 -20.79 -20.48
C PRO A 469 -12.52 -21.49 -21.32
N ARG A 470 -12.55 -22.83 -21.25
CA ARG A 470 -13.56 -23.69 -21.92
C ARG A 470 -14.73 -23.94 -20.97
N VAL A 471 -15.96 -23.86 -21.47
CA VAL A 471 -17.17 -24.21 -20.70
C VAL A 471 -17.38 -25.72 -20.77
N VAL A 472 -17.51 -26.38 -19.62
CA VAL A 472 -17.92 -27.77 -19.50
C VAL A 472 -19.39 -27.80 -19.06
N GLN A 473 -20.20 -28.54 -19.81
CA GLN A 473 -21.59 -28.84 -19.47
C GLN A 473 -21.59 -30.22 -18.79
N PRO A 474 -21.99 -30.34 -17.51
CA PRO A 474 -22.05 -31.65 -16.86
C PRO A 474 -23.04 -32.56 -17.60
N THR A 475 -22.69 -33.83 -17.75
CA THR A 475 -23.58 -34.81 -18.38
C THR A 475 -24.69 -35.18 -17.40
N SER A 476 -25.95 -35.03 -17.81
CA SER A 476 -27.09 -35.45 -17.00
C SER A 476 -26.97 -36.94 -16.69
N PRO A 477 -27.18 -37.38 -15.43
CA PRO A 477 -27.16 -38.80 -15.12
C PRO A 477 -28.29 -39.48 -15.89
N SER A 478 -27.91 -40.35 -16.84
CA SER A 478 -28.84 -41.24 -17.54
C SER A 478 -29.54 -42.11 -16.50
N SER A 479 -30.87 -42.00 -16.44
CA SER A 479 -31.74 -42.75 -15.52
C SER A 479 -31.67 -44.26 -15.72
#